data_AF-A0A1G0JVS1-F1
#
_entry.id   AF-A0A1G0JVS1-F1
#
_cell.length_a   1.000
_cell.length_b   1.000
_cell.length_c   1.000
_cell.angle_alpha   90.00
_cell.angle_beta   90.00
_cell.angle_gamma   90.00
#
_symmetry.space_group_name_H-M   'P 1'
#
loop_
_entity.id
_entity.type
_entity.pdbx_description
1 polymer ?
#
loop_
_entity_poly.entity_id
_entity_poly.type
_entity_poly.pdbx_seq_one_letter_code
_entity_poly.pdbx_strand_id
1 'polypeptide(L)'
;MKIMLIGLVIFLSSHLLPTFTGIRQGLINRLGLYPYKGLFGLVALLGLSLIVIGKQQAASILLWQPPSWGSTITYIIMLPALVLLAAAYLPGNSKRYTRHPMLWGVTLWSVAHLFANGDLASMLIFISLG
;
A
#
# COMPACT_ATOMS: atom_id res chain seq x y z
N MET A 1 -13.14 -6.87 -10.37
CA MET A 1 -13.35 -6.76 -8.90
C MET A 1 -12.90 -7.98 -8.10
N LYS A 2 -13.37 -9.22 -8.34
CA LYS A 2 -12.94 -10.40 -7.56
C LYS A 2 -11.42 -10.58 -7.49
N ILE A 3 -10.73 -10.49 -8.62
CA ILE A 3 -9.25 -10.60 -8.71
C ILE A 3 -8.56 -9.54 -7.85
N MET A 4 -9.07 -8.30 -7.87
CA MET A 4 -8.54 -7.20 -7.07
C MET A 4 -8.69 -7.48 -5.58
N LEU A 5 -9.86 -7.97 -5.14
CA LEU A 5 -10.09 -8.32 -3.73
C LEU A 5 -9.18 -9.45 -3.26
N ILE A 6 -8.97 -10.49 -4.09
CA ILE A 6 -8.01 -11.55 -3.80
C ILE A 6 -6.59 -10.98 -3.67
N GLY A 7 -6.20 -10.09 -4.59
CA GLY A 7 -4.93 -9.38 -4.52
C GLY A 7 -4.76 -8.57 -3.23
N LEU A 8 -5.79 -7.83 -2.82
CA LEU A 8 -5.80 -7.07 -1.55
C LEU A 8 -5.64 -7.98 -0.34
N VAL A 9 -6.38 -9.10 -0.28
CA VAL A 9 -6.26 -10.07 0.82
C VAL A 9 -4.84 -10.64 0.88
N ILE A 10 -4.26 -11.05 -0.25
CA ILE A 10 -2.90 -11.59 -0.30
C ILE A 10 -1.89 -10.53 0.16
N PHE A 11 -1.99 -9.31 -0.38
CA PHE A 11 -1.08 -8.22 -0.08
C PHE A 11 -1.15 -7.81 1.40
N LEU A 12 -2.34 -7.62 1.95
CA LEU A 12 -2.51 -7.24 3.36
C LEU A 12 -2.07 -8.36 4.29
N SER A 13 -2.47 -9.61 4.01
CA SER A 13 -2.08 -10.77 4.83
C SER A 13 -0.57 -10.95 4.86
N SER A 14 0.11 -10.74 3.72
CA SER A 14 1.57 -10.84 3.69
C SER A 14 2.22 -9.78 4.58
N HIS A 15 1.68 -8.56 4.63
CA HIS A 15 2.21 -7.47 5.47
C HIS A 15 1.83 -7.59 6.95
N LEU A 16 0.73 -8.28 7.28
CA LEU A 16 0.35 -8.57 8.66
C LEU A 16 1.16 -9.71 9.28
N LEU A 17 1.57 -10.70 8.48
CA LEU A 17 2.28 -11.90 8.96
C LEU A 17 3.57 -11.59 9.76
N PRO A 18 4.44 -10.66 9.34
CA PRO A 18 5.63 -10.27 10.10
C PRO A 18 5.36 -9.74 11.51
N THR A 19 4.16 -9.20 11.76
CA THR A 19 3.74 -8.69 13.09
C THR A 19 3.64 -9.82 14.10
N PHE A 20 3.34 -11.04 13.66
CA PHE A 20 3.40 -12.25 14.48
C PHE A 20 4.85 -12.74 14.60
N THR A 21 5.59 -12.16 15.54
CA THR A 21 7.04 -12.37 15.71
C THR A 21 7.43 -13.84 15.85
N GLY A 22 6.62 -14.66 16.52
CA GLY A 22 6.87 -16.10 16.66
C GLY A 22 6.82 -16.86 15.33
N ILE A 23 5.83 -16.57 14.48
CA ILE A 23 5.69 -17.16 13.14
C ILE A 23 6.85 -16.71 12.26
N ARG A 24 7.12 -15.40 12.23
CA ARG A 24 8.23 -14.82 11.47
C ARG A 24 9.56 -15.47 11.84
N GLN A 25 9.86 -15.57 13.14
CA GLN A 25 11.12 -16.15 13.59
C GLN A 25 11.21 -17.65 13.28
N GLY A 26 10.11 -18.40 13.44
CA GLY A 26 10.04 -19.81 13.06
C GLY A 26 10.31 -20.04 11.57
N LEU A 27 9.75 -19.19 10.70
CA LEU A 27 10.00 -19.24 9.26
C LEU A 27 11.46 -18.88 8.92
N ILE A 28 12.00 -17.82 9.54
CA ILE A 28 13.40 -17.42 9.32
C ILE A 28 14.37 -18.51 9.79
N ASN A 29 14.10 -19.17 10.93
CA ASN A 29 14.95 -20.24 11.43
C ASN A 29 14.96 -21.47 10.50
N ARG A 30 13.87 -21.72 9.77
CA ARG A 30 13.75 -22.84 8.82
C ARG A 30 14.30 -22.53 7.43
N LEU A 31 14.05 -21.32 6.93
CA LEU A 31 14.34 -20.92 5.55
C LEU A 31 15.62 -20.08 5.41
N GLY A 32 16.09 -19.47 6.49
CA GLY A 32 17.08 -18.41 6.46
C GLY A 32 16.48 -17.03 6.19
N LEU A 33 17.21 -15.98 6.59
CA LEU A 33 16.74 -14.59 6.50
C LEU A 33 16.50 -14.12 5.06
N TYR A 34 17.43 -14.41 4.15
CA TYR A 34 17.35 -13.93 2.76
C TYR A 34 16.27 -14.64 1.94
N PRO A 35 16.14 -15.99 1.99
CA PRO A 35 15.04 -16.67 1.32
C PRO A 35 13.67 -16.25 1.85
N TYR A 36 13.54 -16.04 3.17
CA TYR A 36 12.31 -15.48 3.76
C TYR A 36 11.96 -14.10 3.18
N LYS A 37 12.94 -13.19 3.10
CA LYS A 37 12.73 -11.85 2.51
C LYS A 37 12.36 -11.93 1.02
N GLY A 38 13.00 -12.83 0.26
CA GLY A 38 12.69 -13.06 -1.14
C GLY A 38 11.27 -13.57 -1.35
N LEU A 39 10.88 -14.61 -0.60
CA LEU A 39 9.51 -15.16 -0.66
C LEU A 39 8.47 -14.12 -0.25
N PHE A 40 8.71 -13.39 0.84
CA PHE A 40 7.86 -12.28 1.25
C PHE A 40 7.67 -11.26 0.12
N GLY A 41 8.78 -10.84 -0.53
CA GLY A 41 8.75 -9.90 -1.65
C GLY A 41 7.96 -10.43 -2.85
N LEU A 42 8.13 -11.71 -3.20
CA LEU A 42 7.40 -12.34 -4.30
C LEU A 42 5.89 -12.42 -4.03
N VAL A 43 5.50 -12.78 -2.81
CA VAL A 43 4.07 -12.82 -2.41
C VAL A 43 3.46 -11.42 -2.42
N ALA A 44 4.17 -10.43 -1.89
CA ALA A 44 3.73 -9.03 -1.93
C ALA A 44 3.60 -8.52 -3.37
N LEU A 45 4.57 -8.82 -4.23
CA LEU A 45 4.55 -8.44 -5.64
C LEU A 45 3.37 -9.10 -6.37
N LEU A 46 3.14 -10.39 -6.14
CA LEU A 46 1.98 -11.11 -6.70
C LEU A 46 0.66 -10.46 -6.26
N GLY A 47 0.51 -10.15 -4.97
CA GLY A 47 -0.66 -9.45 -4.44
C GLY A 47 -0.86 -8.11 -5.15
N LEU A 48 0.20 -7.31 -5.29
CA LEU A 48 0.16 -6.02 -5.99
C LEU A 48 -0.20 -6.16 -7.47
N SER A 49 0.37 -7.12 -8.19
CA SER A 49 0.05 -7.39 -9.59
C SER A 49 -1.42 -7.76 -9.77
N LEU A 50 -1.97 -8.59 -8.87
CA LEU A 50 -3.40 -8.96 -8.89
C LEU A 50 -4.30 -7.76 -8.62
N ILE A 51 -3.91 -6.84 -7.73
CA ILE A 51 -4.64 -5.58 -7.49
C ILE A 51 -4.70 -4.75 -8.77
N VAL A 52 -3.55 -4.53 -9.42
CA VAL A 52 -3.47 -3.71 -10.65
C VAL A 52 -4.29 -4.32 -11.78
N ILE A 53 -4.08 -5.61 -12.08
CA ILE A 53 -4.82 -6.34 -13.12
C ILE A 53 -6.32 -6.35 -12.80
N GLY A 54 -6.67 -6.67 -11.55
CA GLY A 54 -8.06 -6.75 -11.10
C GLY A 54 -8.78 -5.41 -11.10
N LYS A 55 -8.07 -4.31 -10.90
CA LYS A 55 -8.58 -2.94 -10.98
C LYS A 55 -8.82 -2.53 -12.44
N GLN A 56 -7.90 -2.82 -13.35
CA GLN A 56 -8.08 -2.54 -14.79
C GLN A 56 -9.31 -3.26 -15.37
N GLN A 57 -9.60 -4.48 -14.90
CA GLN A 57 -10.77 -5.26 -15.32
C GLN A 57 -12.05 -4.92 -14.55
N ALA A 58 -11.98 -4.13 -13.48
CA ALA A 58 -13.17 -3.80 -12.69
C ALA A 58 -14.05 -2.80 -13.44
N ALA A 59 -15.37 -3.03 -13.43
CA ALA A 59 -16.32 -2.04 -13.88
C ALA A 59 -16.16 -0.76 -13.05
N SER A 60 -16.13 0.40 -13.73
CA SER A 60 -16.06 1.70 -13.07
C SER A 60 -17.43 2.06 -12.52
N ILE A 61 -17.66 1.72 -11.26
CA ILE A 61 -18.87 2.10 -10.53
C ILE A 61 -18.55 3.41 -9.82
N LEU A 62 -19.05 4.51 -10.38
CA LEU A 62 -18.86 5.85 -9.81
C LEU A 62 -19.65 5.99 -8.51
N LEU A 63 -18.97 6.40 -7.44
CA LEU A 63 -19.58 6.68 -6.13
C LEU A 63 -19.71 8.18 -5.89
N TRP A 64 -18.70 8.96 -6.27
CA TRP A 64 -18.74 10.41 -6.29
C TRP A 64 -18.05 10.94 -7.53
N GLN A 65 -18.40 12.14 -7.97
CA GLN A 65 -17.61 12.85 -8.97
C GLN A 65 -16.43 13.53 -8.28
N PRO A 66 -15.18 13.19 -8.63
CA PRO A 66 -14.02 13.92 -8.13
C PRO A 66 -14.15 15.41 -8.47
N PRO A 67 -13.83 16.32 -7.54
CA PRO A 67 -13.79 17.74 -7.84
C PRO A 67 -12.76 18.02 -8.95
N SER A 68 -12.96 19.08 -9.73
CA SER A 68 -12.05 19.46 -10.83
C SER A 68 -10.61 19.72 -10.37
N TRP A 69 -10.43 20.11 -9.10
CA TRP A 69 -9.12 20.32 -8.47
C TRP A 69 -8.54 19.06 -7.79
N GLY A 70 -9.26 17.94 -7.79
CA GLY A 70 -8.89 16.71 -7.07
C GLY A 70 -7.57 16.10 -7.55
N SER A 71 -7.29 16.14 -8.85
CA SER A 71 -6.00 15.72 -9.40
C SER A 71 -4.86 16.65 -9.00
N THR A 72 -5.10 17.97 -9.02
CA THR A 72 -4.10 18.98 -8.64
C THR A 72 -3.66 18.83 -7.18
N ILE A 73 -4.61 18.70 -6.24
CA ILE A 73 -4.27 18.49 -4.83
C ILE A 73 -3.53 17.16 -4.63
N THR A 74 -3.91 16.13 -5.41
CA THR A 74 -3.24 14.82 -5.36
C THR A 74 -1.78 14.96 -5.72
N TYR A 75 -1.43 15.66 -6.81
CA TYR A 75 -0.03 15.87 -7.20
C TYR A 75 0.78 16.60 -6.12
N ILE A 76 0.17 17.60 -5.47
CA ILE A 76 0.83 18.36 -4.40
C ILE A 76 1.08 17.48 -3.17
N ILE A 77 0.09 16.70 -2.72
CA ILE A 77 0.21 15.82 -1.54
C ILE A 77 1.11 14.61 -1.81
N MET A 78 1.21 14.18 -3.06
CA MET A 78 2.11 13.09 -3.45
C MET A 78 3.58 13.39 -3.17
N LEU A 79 4.01 14.66 -3.27
CA LEU A 79 5.39 15.05 -2.97
C LEU A 79 5.78 14.72 -1.51
N PRO A 80 5.10 15.23 -0.46
CA PRO A 80 5.41 14.85 0.91
C PRO A 80 5.17 13.37 1.19
N ALA A 81 4.17 12.72 0.55
CA ALA A 81 3.95 11.28 0.70
C ALA A 81 5.16 10.45 0.24
N LEU A 82 5.73 10.75 -0.93
CA LEU A 82 6.92 10.09 -1.45
C LEU A 82 8.18 10.40 -0.62
N VAL A 83 8.33 11.63 -0.15
CA VAL A 83 9.43 12.01 0.76
C VAL A 83 9.36 11.20 2.05
N LEU A 84 8.19 11.07 2.65
CA LEU A 84 8.00 10.27 3.87
C LEU A 84 8.27 8.79 3.64
N LEU A 85 7.84 8.25 2.50
CA LEU A 85 8.10 6.86 2.13
C LEU A 85 9.61 6.61 1.97
N ALA A 86 10.32 7.49 1.26
CA ALA A 86 11.78 7.39 1.12
C ALA A 86 12.50 7.56 2.47
N ALA A 87 12.05 8.52 3.30
CA ALA A 87 12.62 8.80 4.61
C ALA A 87 12.42 7.66 5.63
N ALA A 88 11.59 6.66 5.34
CA ALA A 88 11.44 5.46 6.15
C ALA A 88 12.59 4.47 5.98
N TYR A 89 13.26 4.49 4.82
CA TYR A 89 14.28 3.50 4.46
C TYR A 89 15.67 4.11 4.28
N LEU A 90 15.78 5.42 4.09
CA LEU A 90 17.05 6.12 3.99
C LEU A 90 17.58 6.56 5.37
N PRO A 91 18.90 6.62 5.56
CA PRO A 91 19.50 7.18 6.77
C PRO A 91 19.13 8.67 6.88
N GLY A 92 18.61 9.08 8.04
CA GLY A 92 18.19 10.46 8.27
C GLY A 92 17.58 10.66 9.66
N ASN A 93 17.17 11.90 9.95
CA ASN A 93 16.60 12.30 11.25
C ASN A 93 15.05 12.38 11.23
N SER A 94 14.40 11.71 10.27
CA SER A 94 12.93 11.67 10.15
C SER A 94 12.26 11.13 11.41
N LYS A 95 12.92 10.20 12.10
CA LYS A 95 12.48 9.58 13.36
C LYS A 95 12.32 10.56 14.53
N ARG A 96 12.93 11.74 14.46
CA ARG A 96 12.71 12.82 15.44
C ARG A 96 11.30 13.38 15.38
N TYR A 97 10.70 13.40 14.18
CA TYR A 97 9.38 13.97 13.95
C TYR A 97 8.27 12.92 13.99
N THR A 98 8.55 11.69 13.52
CA THR A 98 7.58 10.60 13.54
C THR A 98 8.24 9.23 13.66
N ARG A 99 7.64 8.34 14.44
CA ARG A 99 8.11 6.95 14.58
C ARG A 99 7.80 6.09 13.34
N HIS A 100 6.82 6.50 12.55
CA HIS A 100 6.27 5.69 11.44
C HIS A 100 6.17 6.50 10.14
N PRO A 101 7.30 7.01 9.59
CA PRO A 101 7.30 7.81 8.35
C PRO A 101 6.64 7.07 7.17
N MET A 102 6.84 5.75 7.04
CA MET A 102 6.19 4.94 6.02
C MET A 102 4.67 4.98 6.13
N LEU A 103 4.12 4.82 7.34
CA LEU A 103 2.67 4.81 7.57
C LEU A 103 2.06 6.16 7.16
N TRP A 104 2.66 7.27 7.59
CA TRP A 104 2.21 8.60 7.17
C TRP A 104 2.29 8.81 5.66
N GLY A 105 3.34 8.30 5.00
CA GLY A 105 3.45 8.35 3.54
C GLY A 105 2.30 7.61 2.84
N VAL A 106 1.98 6.39 3.29
CA VAL A 106 0.90 5.58 2.71
C VAL A 106 -0.50 6.15 3.02
N THR A 107 -0.72 6.69 4.22
CA THR A 107 -1.98 7.36 4.56
C THR A 107 -2.19 8.61 3.71
N LEU A 108 -1.16 9.46 3.55
CA LEU A 108 -1.24 10.63 2.67
C LEU A 108 -1.46 10.24 1.21
N TRP A 109 -0.77 9.20 0.72
CA TRP A 109 -0.98 8.64 -0.61
C TRP A 109 -2.43 8.21 -0.84
N SER A 110 -3.00 7.47 0.12
CA SER A 110 -4.37 6.96 0.06
C SER A 110 -5.41 8.08 0.06
N VAL A 111 -5.29 9.02 1.00
CA VAL A 111 -6.19 10.18 1.10
C VAL A 111 -6.10 11.04 -0.15
N ALA A 112 -4.90 11.32 -0.64
CA ALA A 112 -4.69 12.09 -1.87
C ALA A 112 -5.42 11.43 -3.04
N HIS A 113 -5.23 10.13 -3.25
CA HIS A 113 -5.82 9.46 -4.40
C HIS A 113 -7.36 9.39 -4.35
N LEU A 114 -7.99 9.41 -3.17
CA LEU A 114 -9.45 9.51 -3.06
C LEU A 114 -10.00 10.85 -3.60
N PHE A 115 -9.22 11.93 -3.54
CA PHE A 115 -9.63 13.20 -4.16
C PHE A 115 -9.66 13.13 -5.69
N ALA A 116 -8.83 12.30 -6.31
CA ALA A 116 -8.76 12.15 -7.76
C ALA A 116 -9.61 10.99 -8.31
N ASN A 117 -9.96 9.99 -7.49
CA ASN A 117 -10.57 8.75 -7.96
C ASN A 117 -11.89 8.45 -7.24
N GLY A 118 -13.00 8.69 -7.95
CA GLY A 118 -14.35 8.63 -7.38
C GLY A 118 -15.11 7.31 -7.53
N ASP A 119 -14.42 6.23 -7.91
CA ASP A 119 -15.04 4.94 -8.18
C ASP A 119 -14.83 3.91 -7.05
N LEU A 120 -15.74 2.94 -6.96
CA LEU A 120 -15.76 1.91 -5.91
C LEU A 120 -14.46 1.10 -5.84
N ALA A 121 -13.88 0.71 -6.97
CA ALA A 121 -12.66 -0.10 -6.94
C ALA A 121 -11.47 0.71 -6.41
N SER A 122 -11.36 1.99 -6.77
CA SER A 122 -10.35 2.90 -6.23
C SER A 122 -10.54 3.11 -4.73
N MET A 123 -11.77 3.37 -4.30
CA MET A 123 -12.10 3.56 -2.89
C MET A 123 -11.66 2.36 -2.04
N LEU A 124 -11.97 1.14 -2.48
CA LEU A 124 -11.59 -0.09 -1.78
C LEU A 124 -10.07 -0.25 -1.66
N ILE A 125 -9.31 0.10 -2.71
CA ILE A 125 -7.83 0.04 -2.66
C ILE A 125 -7.30 1.05 -1.64
N PHE A 126 -7.69 2.32 -1.73
CA PHE A 126 -7.09 3.36 -0.90
C PHE A 126 -7.51 3.28 0.57
N ILE A 127 -8.76 2.91 0.88
CA ILE A 127 -9.20 2.74 2.28
C ILE A 127 -8.55 1.51 2.93
N SER A 128 -8.30 0.45 2.18
CA SER A 128 -7.73 -0.78 2.76
C SER A 128 -6.22 -0.71 2.98
N LEU A 129 -5.51 0.15 2.24
CA LEU A 129 -4.05 0.32 2.34
C LEU A 129 -3.63 1.50 3.24
N GLY A 130 -4.50 2.49 3.43
CA GLY A 130 -4.21 3.79 4.07
C GLY A 130 -4.52 3.90 5.54
#